data_AF-A0A822DN30-F1
#
_entry.id   AF-A0A822DN30-F1
#
_cell.length_a   1.000
_cell.length_b   1.000
_cell.length_c   1.000
_cell.angle_alpha   90.00
_cell.angle_beta   90.00
_cell.angle_gamma   90.00
#
_symmetry.space_group_name_H-M   'P 1'
#
loop_
_entity.id
_entity.type
_entity.pdbx_description
1 polymer ?
#
loop_
_entity_poly.entity_id
_entity_poly.type
_entity_poly.pdbx_seq_one_letter_code
_entity_poly.pdbx_strand_id
1 'polypeptide(L)'
;QEIEFIVDEQAKYSKKIFETSALELFLEKQVPELIQLQLIDEKTIELIQKIITYKYVQQVVQYMIDSSITDSQIRTWTPKRDLIPTSLFDKAVAIVDTQMVIRELETKIKSGEAHIKSIFENQERIRQNIKSLEKIDKSDLMIRYLKDLNTEEDDVQQTRREIKTMQDEFNTKQRELEEKQASLKQEAKETQNKFRM
;
A
#
# COMPACT_ATOMS: atom_id res chain seq x y z
N GLN A 1 12.20 -2.99 -79.96
CA GLN A 1 11.17 -3.41 -78.99
C GLN A 1 11.76 -3.12 -77.62
N GLU A 2 11.33 -2.04 -77.00
CA GLU A 2 11.69 -1.74 -75.60
C GLU A 2 10.90 -2.67 -74.69
N ILE A 3 11.60 -3.35 -73.79
CA ILE A 3 10.99 -4.22 -72.77
C ILE A 3 10.97 -3.37 -71.49
N GLU A 4 9.79 -2.84 -71.14
CA GLU A 4 9.58 -2.22 -69.83
C GLU A 4 9.50 -3.33 -68.77
N PHE A 5 10.47 -3.36 -67.87
CA PHE A 5 10.39 -4.17 -66.65
C PHE A 5 9.58 -3.41 -65.62
N ILE A 6 8.36 -3.88 -65.34
CA ILE A 6 7.60 -3.44 -64.16
C ILE A 6 8.24 -4.12 -62.95
N VAL A 7 9.14 -3.39 -62.28
CA VAL A 7 9.77 -3.84 -61.03
C VAL A 7 8.81 -3.50 -59.90
N ASP A 8 8.12 -4.50 -59.36
CA ASP A 8 7.27 -4.36 -58.19
C ASP A 8 8.11 -4.57 -56.92
N GLU A 9 8.75 -3.48 -56.45
CA GLU A 9 9.60 -3.52 -55.25
C GLU A 9 8.74 -3.65 -53.98
N GLN A 10 8.64 -4.86 -53.44
CA GLN A 10 8.00 -5.10 -52.15
C GLN A 10 9.02 -5.03 -51.01
N ALA A 11 9.04 -3.90 -50.29
CA ALA A 11 9.83 -3.76 -49.08
C ALA A 11 9.15 -4.48 -47.89
N LYS A 12 9.74 -5.59 -47.41
CA LYS A 12 9.29 -6.25 -46.18
C LYS A 12 9.89 -5.57 -44.95
N TYR A 13 9.10 -4.72 -44.28
CA TYR A 13 9.48 -4.16 -42.99
C TYR A 13 9.00 -5.05 -41.84
N SER A 14 9.92 -5.53 -41.01
CA SER A 14 9.58 -6.29 -39.80
C SER A 14 10.09 -5.54 -38.58
N LYS A 15 9.18 -5.18 -37.67
CA LYS A 15 9.53 -4.58 -36.38
C LYS A 15 8.96 -5.46 -35.27
N LYS A 16 9.84 -5.98 -34.41
CA LYS A 16 9.42 -6.78 -33.26
C LYS A 16 9.03 -5.85 -32.12
N ILE A 17 7.84 -6.04 -31.56
CA ILE A 17 7.34 -5.29 -30.41
C ILE A 17 7.38 -6.24 -29.20
N PHE A 18 8.20 -5.91 -28.21
CA PHE A 18 8.40 -6.75 -27.02
C PHE A 18 7.69 -6.21 -25.77
N GLU A 19 7.51 -4.89 -25.70
CA GLU A 19 6.95 -4.19 -24.55
C GLU A 19 5.43 -4.08 -24.62
N THR A 20 4.77 -4.24 -23.46
CA THR A 20 3.31 -4.13 -23.33
C THR A 20 2.81 -2.73 -23.67
N SER A 21 3.55 -1.70 -23.24
CA SER A 21 3.30 -0.29 -23.58
C SER A 21 3.36 -0.02 -25.08
N ALA A 22 4.32 -0.63 -25.77
CA ALA A 22 4.46 -0.51 -27.21
C ALA A 22 3.36 -1.27 -27.97
N LEU A 23 2.83 -2.37 -27.40
CA LEU A 23 1.65 -3.07 -27.92
C LEU A 23 0.36 -2.27 -27.69
N GLU A 24 0.20 -1.62 -26.53
CA GLU A 24 -0.92 -0.70 -26.25
C GLU A 24 -0.89 0.49 -27.23
N LEU A 25 0.27 1.13 -27.43
CA LEU A 25 0.46 2.20 -28.42
C LEU A 25 0.20 1.75 -29.85
N PHE A 26 0.57 0.51 -30.19
CA PHE A 26 0.28 -0.08 -31.50
C PHE A 26 -1.23 -0.23 -31.71
N LEU A 27 -1.95 -0.78 -30.72
CA LEU A 27 -3.40 -0.89 -30.74
C LEU A 27 -4.10 0.47 -30.85
N GLU A 28 -3.61 1.49 -30.14
CA GLU A 28 -4.25 2.82 -30.15
C GLU A 28 -3.97 3.59 -31.44
N LYS A 29 -2.73 3.56 -31.96
CA LYS A 29 -2.29 4.47 -33.03
C LYS A 29 -2.26 3.85 -34.42
N GLN A 30 -1.95 2.56 -34.53
CA GLN A 30 -1.69 1.94 -35.84
C GLN A 30 -2.80 1.00 -36.29
N VAL A 31 -3.44 0.30 -35.35
CA VAL A 31 -4.55 -0.61 -35.68
C VAL A 31 -5.74 0.07 -36.36
N PRO A 32 -6.17 1.30 -36.03
CA PRO A 32 -7.27 1.97 -36.74
C PRO A 32 -7.03 2.12 -38.25
N GLU A 33 -5.79 2.48 -38.64
CA GLU A 33 -5.40 2.62 -40.05
C GLU A 33 -5.30 1.24 -40.73
N LEU A 34 -4.78 0.24 -40.02
CA LEU A 34 -4.63 -1.13 -40.54
C LEU A 34 -5.97 -1.85 -40.73
N ILE A 35 -6.99 -1.54 -39.93
CA ILE A 35 -8.37 -2.00 -40.12
C ILE A 35 -8.96 -1.40 -41.39
N GLN A 36 -8.79 -0.09 -41.61
CA GLN A 36 -9.27 0.59 -42.83
C GLN A 36 -8.65 -0.01 -44.09
N LEU A 37 -7.38 -0.43 -44.01
CA LEU A 37 -6.67 -1.10 -45.09
C LEU A 37 -6.95 -2.61 -45.20
N GLN A 38 -7.82 -3.17 -44.35
CA GLN A 38 -8.12 -4.61 -44.25
C GLN A 38 -6.88 -5.50 -44.06
N LEU A 39 -5.81 -4.96 -43.47
CA LEU A 39 -4.55 -5.67 -43.26
C LEU A 39 -4.53 -6.47 -41.95
N ILE A 40 -5.45 -6.18 -41.03
CA ILE A 40 -5.61 -6.87 -39.74
C ILE A 40 -7.07 -7.26 -39.56
N ASP A 41 -7.29 -8.49 -39.13
CA ASP A 41 -8.59 -9.01 -38.73
C ASP A 41 -8.88 -8.73 -37.25
N GLU A 42 -10.18 -8.63 -36.93
CA GLU A 42 -10.68 -8.36 -35.57
C GLU A 42 -10.20 -9.41 -34.56
N LYS A 43 -10.02 -10.67 -34.99
CA LYS A 43 -9.48 -11.76 -34.16
C LYS A 43 -8.04 -11.51 -33.74
N THR A 44 -7.19 -10.94 -34.59
CA THR A 44 -5.81 -10.62 -34.22
C THR A 44 -5.77 -9.51 -33.17
N ILE A 45 -6.68 -8.54 -33.25
CA ILE A 45 -6.82 -7.47 -32.23
C ILE A 45 -7.20 -8.08 -30.88
N GLU A 46 -8.21 -8.97 -30.86
CA GLU A 46 -8.60 -9.68 -29.63
C GLU A 46 -7.45 -10.49 -29.04
N LEU A 47 -6.65 -11.16 -29.88
CA LEU A 47 -5.48 -11.91 -29.41
C LEU A 47 -4.43 -10.98 -28.79
N ILE A 48 -4.15 -9.83 -29.40
CA ILE A 48 -3.20 -8.85 -28.86
C ILE A 48 -3.70 -8.31 -27.51
N GLN A 49 -4.99 -7.96 -27.41
CA GLN A 49 -5.60 -7.51 -26.15
C GLN A 49 -5.54 -8.57 -25.05
N LYS A 50 -5.77 -9.84 -25.39
CA LYS A 50 -5.59 -10.97 -24.45
C LYS A 50 -4.15 -11.09 -23.98
N ILE A 51 -3.16 -10.93 -24.86
CA ILE A 51 -1.73 -10.98 -24.50
C ILE A 51 -1.36 -9.81 -23.57
N ILE A 52 -1.83 -8.60 -23.85
CA ILE A 52 -1.62 -7.42 -22.99
C ILE A 52 -2.20 -7.67 -21.60
N THR A 53 -3.45 -8.14 -21.55
CA THR A 53 -4.14 -8.47 -20.29
C THR A 53 -3.39 -9.53 -19.51
N TYR A 54 -3.01 -10.63 -20.17
CA TYR A 54 -2.26 -11.71 -19.54
C TYR A 54 -0.93 -11.23 -18.96
N LYS A 55 -0.15 -10.46 -19.73
CA LYS A 55 1.12 -9.89 -19.24
C LYS A 55 0.91 -8.97 -18.04
N TYR A 56 -0.12 -8.14 -18.07
CA TYR A 56 -0.45 -7.24 -16.96
C TYR A 56 -0.80 -8.03 -15.68
N VAL A 57 -1.69 -9.02 -15.79
CA VAL A 57 -2.07 -9.87 -14.64
C VAL A 57 -0.87 -10.63 -14.10
N GLN A 58 -0.01 -11.15 -14.97
CA GLN A 58 1.21 -11.85 -14.56
C GLN A 58 2.17 -10.92 -13.79
N GLN A 59 2.32 -9.67 -14.22
CA GLN A 59 3.13 -8.67 -13.50
C GLN A 59 2.57 -8.36 -12.12
N VAL A 60 1.24 -8.14 -12.02
CA VAL A 60 0.56 -7.87 -10.75
C VAL A 60 0.70 -9.06 -9.79
N VAL A 61 0.44 -10.28 -10.28
CA VAL A 61 0.56 -11.50 -9.49
C VAL A 61 2.01 -11.71 -9.01
N GLN A 62 3.00 -11.49 -9.87
CA GLN A 62 4.41 -11.57 -9.47
C GLN A 62 4.74 -10.55 -8.38
N TYR A 63 4.24 -9.31 -8.50
CA TYR A 63 4.43 -8.29 -7.49
C TYR A 63 3.83 -8.69 -6.13
N MET A 64 2.62 -9.27 -6.12
CA MET A 64 1.97 -9.77 -4.91
C MET A 64 2.76 -10.90 -4.21
N ILE A 65 3.57 -11.66 -4.97
CA ILE A 65 4.42 -12.72 -4.42
C ILE A 65 5.70 -12.14 -3.81
N ASP A 66 6.36 -11.25 -4.55
CA ASP A 66 7.75 -10.82 -4.26
C ASP A 66 7.82 -9.60 -3.35
N SER A 67 6.82 -8.72 -3.37
CA SER A 67 6.88 -7.38 -2.77
C SER A 67 5.80 -7.13 -1.74
N SER A 68 6.03 -6.13 -0.88
CA SER A 68 4.99 -5.62 0.02
C SER A 68 4.04 -4.70 -0.75
N ILE A 69 2.75 -4.92 -0.55
CA ILE A 69 1.70 -4.13 -1.20
C ILE A 69 1.54 -2.83 -0.42
N THR A 70 1.38 -1.73 -1.16
CA THR A 70 1.20 -0.38 -0.64
C THR A 70 -0.03 0.27 -1.28
N ASP A 71 -0.55 1.32 -0.64
CA ASP A 71 -1.68 2.10 -1.16
C ASP A 71 -1.43 2.63 -2.59
N SER A 72 -0.19 3.05 -2.89
CA SER A 72 0.20 3.50 -4.23
C SER A 72 -0.01 2.41 -5.30
N GLN A 73 0.28 1.15 -4.95
CA GLN A 73 0.08 0.02 -5.86
C GLN A 73 -1.41 -0.26 -6.07
N ILE A 74 -2.22 -0.22 -5.01
CA ILE A 74 -3.68 -0.35 -5.12
C ILE A 74 -4.26 0.72 -6.04
N ARG A 75 -3.83 1.98 -5.90
CA ARG A 75 -4.23 3.08 -6.80
C ARG A 75 -3.82 2.82 -8.24
N THR A 76 -2.64 2.27 -8.46
CA THR A 76 -2.15 1.93 -9.81
C THR A 76 -2.96 0.79 -10.43
N TRP A 77 -3.41 -0.18 -9.64
CA TRP A 77 -4.17 -1.34 -10.12
C TRP A 77 -5.67 -1.08 -10.27
N THR A 78 -6.22 -0.10 -9.53
CA THR A 78 -7.65 0.22 -9.51
C THR A 78 -8.24 0.49 -10.91
N PRO A 79 -7.59 1.26 -11.83
CA PRO A 79 -8.11 1.48 -13.17
C PRO A 79 -8.26 0.20 -14.01
N LYS A 80 -7.46 -0.82 -13.71
CA LYS A 80 -7.46 -2.12 -14.38
C LYS A 80 -7.94 -3.25 -13.44
N ARG A 81 -8.79 -2.91 -12.45
CA ARG A 81 -9.32 -3.86 -11.46
C ARG A 81 -9.98 -5.06 -12.11
N ASP A 82 -10.77 -4.83 -13.16
CA ASP A 82 -11.55 -5.87 -13.83
C ASP A 82 -10.67 -6.95 -14.50
N LEU A 83 -9.40 -6.64 -14.75
CA LEU A 83 -8.44 -7.59 -15.30
C LEU A 83 -7.85 -8.52 -14.23
N ILE A 84 -7.87 -8.10 -12.96
CA ILE A 84 -7.25 -8.81 -11.85
C ILE A 84 -8.32 -9.71 -11.20
N PRO A 85 -7.99 -10.96 -10.84
CA PRO A 85 -8.91 -11.80 -10.07
C PRO A 85 -9.42 -11.07 -8.83
N THR A 86 -10.74 -10.95 -8.70
CA THR A 86 -11.40 -10.14 -7.67
C THR A 86 -10.94 -10.52 -6.27
N SER A 87 -10.80 -11.82 -6.00
CA SER A 87 -10.32 -12.34 -4.72
C SER A 87 -8.91 -11.86 -4.36
N LEU A 88 -7.99 -11.81 -5.33
CA LEU A 88 -6.62 -11.31 -5.12
C LEU A 88 -6.61 -9.81 -4.87
N PHE A 89 -7.39 -9.06 -5.65
CA PHE A 89 -7.47 -7.61 -5.49
C PHE A 89 -8.05 -7.23 -4.12
N ASP A 90 -9.16 -7.86 -3.72
CA ASP A 90 -9.80 -7.58 -2.44
C ASP A 90 -8.90 -7.93 -1.25
N LYS A 91 -8.12 -9.02 -1.35
CA LYS A 91 -7.09 -9.36 -0.35
C LYS A 91 -5.95 -8.34 -0.30
N ALA A 92 -5.51 -7.84 -1.45
CA ALA A 92 -4.49 -6.80 -1.52
C ALA A 92 -4.97 -5.49 -0.87
N VAL A 93 -6.22 -5.09 -1.11
CA VAL A 93 -6.85 -3.95 -0.44
C VAL A 93 -6.91 -4.17 1.07
N ALA A 94 -7.39 -5.34 1.52
CA ALA A 94 -7.51 -5.66 2.93
C ALA A 94 -6.15 -5.68 3.68
N ILE A 95 -5.04 -5.95 2.98
CA ILE A 95 -3.68 -5.83 3.51
C ILE A 95 -3.31 -4.37 3.75
N VAL A 96 -3.58 -3.49 2.76
CA VAL A 96 -3.30 -2.06 2.88
C VAL A 96 -4.13 -1.42 3.99
N ASP A 97 -5.41 -1.77 4.10
CA ASP A 97 -6.28 -1.28 5.18
C ASP A 97 -5.73 -1.67 6.55
N THR A 98 -5.29 -2.92 6.73
CA THR A 98 -4.67 -3.36 7.99
C THR A 98 -3.35 -2.64 8.26
N GLN A 99 -2.52 -2.39 7.24
CA GLN A 99 -1.30 -1.58 7.40
C GLN A 99 -1.62 -0.14 7.86
N MET A 100 -2.70 0.46 7.36
CA MET A 100 -3.12 1.79 7.79
C MET A 100 -3.50 1.81 9.27
N VAL A 101 -4.32 0.85 9.71
CA VAL A 101 -4.70 0.71 11.13
C VAL A 101 -3.48 0.53 12.02
N ILE A 102 -2.51 -0.30 11.61
CA ILE A 102 -1.25 -0.50 12.33
C ILE A 102 -0.49 0.82 12.49
N ARG A 103 -0.34 1.62 11.42
CA ARG A 103 0.34 2.92 11.47
C ARG A 103 -0.37 3.93 12.37
N GLU A 104 -1.70 3.92 12.37
CA GLU A 104 -2.49 4.76 13.27
C GLU A 104 -2.26 4.37 14.74
N LEU A 105 -2.26 3.08 15.05
CA LEU A 105 -1.97 2.56 16.40
C LEU A 105 -0.55 2.94 16.85
N GLU A 106 0.47 2.76 15.99
CA GLU A 106 1.84 3.20 16.29
C GLU A 106 1.92 4.69 16.63
N THR A 107 1.20 5.52 15.86
CA THR A 107 1.19 6.97 16.06
C THR A 107 0.53 7.32 17.40
N LYS A 108 -0.59 6.68 17.74
CA LYS A 108 -1.28 6.89 19.02
C LYS A 108 -0.44 6.44 20.21
N ILE A 109 0.22 5.27 20.11
CA ILE A 109 1.13 4.77 21.14
C ILE A 109 2.27 5.78 21.38
N LYS A 110 2.95 6.22 20.32
CA LYS A 110 4.02 7.23 20.42
C LYS A 110 3.54 8.54 21.03
N SER A 111 2.33 8.98 20.68
CA SER A 111 1.72 10.18 21.27
C SER A 111 1.46 10.01 22.77
N GLY A 112 0.94 8.86 23.20
CA GLY A 112 0.74 8.55 24.62
C GLY A 112 2.05 8.49 25.39
N GLU A 113 3.08 7.88 24.82
CA GLU A 113 4.43 7.84 25.41
C GLU A 113 5.02 9.24 25.57
N ALA A 114 4.84 10.11 24.57
CA ALA A 114 5.26 11.51 24.63
C ALA A 114 4.48 12.30 25.69
N HIS A 115 3.17 12.05 25.85
CA HIS A 115 2.34 12.66 26.89
C HIS A 115 2.83 12.29 28.29
N ILE A 116 3.05 10.99 28.55
CA ILE A 116 3.62 10.51 29.82
C ILE A 116 4.96 11.18 30.11
N LYS A 117 5.83 11.32 29.10
CA LYS A 117 7.12 12.00 29.26
C LYS A 117 6.94 13.46 29.66
N SER A 118 6.01 14.18 29.03
CA SER A 118 5.69 15.57 29.37
C SER A 118 5.18 15.71 30.80
N ILE A 119 4.34 14.77 31.27
CA ILE A 119 3.89 14.74 32.66
C ILE A 119 5.08 14.57 33.60
N PHE A 120 6.01 13.65 33.33
CA PHE A 120 7.20 13.47 34.20
C PHE A 120 8.09 14.72 34.26
N GLU A 121 8.25 15.43 33.14
CA GLU A 121 8.97 16.72 33.12
C GLU A 121 8.25 17.77 33.98
N ASN A 122 6.91 17.80 33.94
CA ASN A 122 6.10 18.70 34.76
C ASN A 122 6.14 18.35 36.25
N GLN A 123 6.06 17.06 36.58
CA GLN A 123 6.21 16.55 37.95
C GLN A 123 7.58 16.94 38.54
N GLU A 124 8.65 16.82 37.75
CA GLU A 124 9.99 17.24 38.21
C GLU A 124 10.03 18.75 38.48
N ARG A 125 9.45 19.58 37.60
CA ARG A 125 9.31 21.03 37.85
C ARG A 125 8.54 21.30 39.16
N ILE A 126 7.42 20.61 39.38
CA ILE A 126 6.63 20.77 40.61
C ILE A 126 7.46 20.38 41.84
N ARG A 127 8.20 19.27 41.79
CA ARG A 127 9.08 18.85 42.89
C ARG A 127 10.15 19.89 43.20
N GLN A 128 10.76 20.49 42.17
CA GLN A 128 11.74 21.58 42.37
C GLN A 128 11.09 22.84 42.97
N ASN A 129 9.86 23.17 42.55
CA ASN A 129 9.09 24.27 43.14
C ASN A 129 8.72 24.01 44.60
N ILE A 130 8.38 22.78 44.96
CA ILE A 130 8.09 22.42 46.36
C ILE A 130 9.37 22.56 47.21
N LYS A 131 10.53 22.09 46.72
CA LYS A 131 11.82 22.25 47.41
C LYS A 131 12.20 23.71 47.65
N SER A 132 11.88 24.61 46.72
CA SER A 132 12.16 26.04 46.92
C SER A 132 11.20 26.70 47.92
N LEU A 133 10.03 26.11 48.15
CA LEU A 133 9.01 26.58 49.08
C LEU A 133 9.08 25.93 50.47
N GLU A 134 9.98 24.97 50.69
CA GLU A 134 10.11 24.18 51.94
C GLU A 134 10.31 25.03 53.21
N LYS A 135 10.80 26.27 53.06
CA LYS A 135 11.01 27.23 54.16
C LYS A 135 9.76 28.07 54.49
N ILE A 136 8.70 27.98 53.68
CA ILE A 136 7.45 28.73 53.83
C ILE A 136 6.37 27.72 54.22
N ASP A 137 6.09 27.65 55.52
CA ASP A 137 5.19 26.64 56.10
C ASP A 137 3.77 26.75 55.52
N LYS A 138 3.25 25.64 54.97
CA LYS A 138 1.85 25.42 54.53
C LYS A 138 1.20 26.57 53.75
N SER A 139 1.79 26.99 52.64
CA SER A 139 1.09 27.85 51.69
C SER A 139 -0.01 27.09 50.92
N ASP A 140 -1.13 27.76 50.61
CA ASP A 140 -2.18 27.24 49.70
C ASP A 140 -1.61 26.72 48.37
N LEU A 141 -0.47 27.27 47.95
CA LEU A 141 0.25 26.87 46.75
C LEU A 141 0.83 25.44 46.86
N MET A 142 1.31 25.04 48.04
CA MET A 142 1.80 23.69 48.29
C MET A 142 0.67 22.65 48.18
N ILE A 143 -0.52 22.99 48.69
CA ILE A 143 -1.72 22.14 48.59
C ILE A 143 -2.13 21.97 47.12
N ARG A 144 -2.08 23.06 46.33
CA ARG A 144 -2.35 23.00 44.88
C ARG A 144 -1.36 22.09 44.16
N TYR A 145 -0.06 22.24 44.41
CA TYR A 145 0.95 21.38 43.78
C TYR A 145 0.78 19.90 44.12
N LEU A 146 0.43 19.55 45.37
CA LEU A 146 0.15 18.17 45.74
C LEU A 146 -1.10 17.61 45.03
N LYS A 147 -2.12 18.45 44.84
CA LYS A 147 -3.32 18.09 44.08
C LYS A 147 -3.01 17.87 42.60
N ASP A 148 -2.18 18.72 42.01
CA ASP A 148 -1.74 18.61 40.61
C ASP A 148 -0.95 17.31 40.42
N LEU A 149 -0.03 16.98 41.33
CA LEU A 149 0.72 15.71 41.29
C LEU A 149 -0.19 14.47 41.34
N ASN A 150 -1.23 14.47 42.18
CA ASN A 150 -2.19 13.36 42.22
C ASN A 150 -2.96 13.22 40.90
N THR A 151 -3.39 14.35 40.33
CA THR A 151 -4.09 14.37 39.04
C THR A 151 -3.20 13.85 37.92
N GLU A 152 -1.93 14.23 37.92
CA GLU A 152 -0.92 13.76 36.98
C GLU A 152 -0.63 12.27 37.11
N GLU A 153 -0.60 11.73 38.34
CA GLU A 153 -0.43 10.29 38.55
C GLU A 153 -1.62 9.50 38.00
N ASP A 154 -2.86 9.98 38.24
CA ASP A 154 -4.07 9.37 37.67
C ASP A 154 -4.03 9.38 36.13
N ASP A 155 -3.58 10.48 35.52
CA ASP A 155 -3.42 10.61 34.06
C ASP A 155 -2.34 9.66 33.52
N VAL A 156 -1.19 9.52 34.20
CA VAL A 156 -0.15 8.56 33.84
C VAL A 156 -0.69 7.13 33.88
N GLN A 157 -1.42 6.76 34.93
CA GLN A 157 -2.01 5.42 35.03
C GLN A 157 -3.05 5.16 33.94
N GLN A 158 -3.88 6.16 33.63
CA GLN A 158 -4.87 6.07 32.56
C GLN A 158 -4.19 5.91 31.19
N THR A 159 -3.24 6.78 30.86
CA THR A 159 -2.51 6.75 29.59
C THR A 159 -1.75 5.43 29.43
N ARG A 160 -1.17 4.88 30.49
CA ARG A 160 -0.52 3.55 30.46
C ARG A 160 -1.49 2.42 30.13
N ARG A 161 -2.69 2.45 30.69
CA ARG A 161 -3.73 1.44 30.37
C ARG A 161 -4.13 1.52 28.90
N GLU A 162 -4.31 2.73 28.39
CA GLU A 162 -4.65 2.96 26.98
C GLU A 162 -3.55 2.50 26.03
N ILE A 163 -2.29 2.86 26.31
CA ILE A 163 -1.13 2.38 25.55
C ILE A 163 -1.09 0.86 25.53
N LYS A 164 -1.30 0.20 26.67
CA LYS A 164 -1.30 -1.26 26.74
C LYS A 164 -2.39 -1.87 25.86
N THR A 165 -3.62 -1.34 25.91
CA THR A 165 -4.71 -1.80 25.04
C THR A 165 -4.36 -1.60 23.57
N MET A 166 -3.79 -0.45 23.19
CA MET A 166 -3.37 -0.19 21.81
C MET A 166 -2.23 -1.11 21.36
N GLN A 167 -1.29 -1.45 22.26
CA GLN A 167 -0.21 -2.40 21.98
C GLN A 167 -0.74 -3.83 21.77
N ASP A 168 -1.71 -4.26 22.58
CA ASP A 168 -2.37 -5.57 22.40
C ASP A 168 -3.13 -5.62 21.06
N GLU A 169 -3.81 -4.54 20.69
CA GLU A 169 -4.47 -4.41 19.39
C GLU A 169 -3.46 -4.38 18.23
N PHE A 170 -2.37 -3.63 18.37
CA PHE A 170 -1.28 -3.57 17.39
C PHE A 170 -0.71 -4.96 17.13
N ASN A 171 -0.41 -5.72 18.19
CA ASN A 171 0.11 -7.08 18.06
C ASN A 171 -0.90 -8.02 17.38
N THR A 172 -2.18 -7.86 17.68
CA THR A 172 -3.25 -8.63 17.02
C THR A 172 -3.31 -8.30 15.53
N LYS A 173 -3.32 -7.01 15.17
CA LYS A 173 -3.36 -6.56 13.78
C LYS A 173 -2.12 -6.94 12.99
N GLN A 174 -0.96 -6.97 13.64
CA GLN A 174 0.29 -7.42 13.02
C GLN A 174 0.21 -8.91 12.63
N ARG A 175 -0.35 -9.76 13.50
CA ARG A 175 -0.59 -11.18 13.17
C ARG A 175 -1.61 -11.33 12.04
N GLU A 176 -2.72 -10.60 12.10
CA GLU A 176 -3.72 -10.59 11.01
C GLU A 176 -3.08 -10.18 9.67
N LEU A 177 -2.17 -9.20 9.67
CA LEU A 177 -1.46 -8.75 8.47
C LEU A 177 -0.60 -9.87 7.89
N GLU A 178 0.17 -10.58 8.74
CA GLU A 178 1.02 -11.70 8.32
C GLU A 178 0.20 -12.84 7.71
N GLU A 179 -0.93 -13.19 8.35
CA GLU A 179 -1.87 -14.20 7.84
C GLU A 179 -2.45 -13.81 6.48
N LYS A 180 -2.91 -12.56 6.34
CA LYS A 180 -3.44 -12.05 5.06
C LYS A 180 -2.38 -12.05 3.97
N GLN A 181 -1.15 -11.65 4.28
CA GLN A 181 -0.04 -11.69 3.34
C GLN A 181 0.30 -13.11 2.91
N ALA A 182 0.33 -14.06 3.85
CA ALA A 182 0.57 -15.47 3.54
C ALA A 182 -0.53 -16.04 2.63
N SER A 183 -1.80 -15.78 2.96
CA SER A 183 -2.95 -16.21 2.16
C SER A 183 -2.91 -15.62 0.75
N LEU A 184 -2.61 -14.33 0.61
CA LEU A 184 -2.48 -13.70 -0.70
C LEU A 184 -1.35 -14.32 -1.51
N LYS A 185 -0.17 -14.51 -0.91
CA LYS A 185 0.98 -15.11 -1.60
C LYS A 185 0.69 -16.51 -2.10
N GLN A 186 -0.04 -17.30 -1.31
CA GLN A 186 -0.46 -18.64 -1.73
C GLN A 186 -1.38 -18.58 -2.95
N GLU A 187 -2.46 -17.78 -2.87
CA GLU A 187 -3.43 -17.67 -3.96
C GLU A 187 -2.81 -17.05 -5.23
N ALA A 188 -1.89 -16.10 -5.06
CA ALA A 188 -1.11 -15.52 -6.16
C ALA A 188 -0.24 -16.59 -6.84
N LYS A 189 0.43 -17.47 -6.08
CA LYS A 189 1.20 -18.59 -6.65
C LYS A 189 0.32 -19.60 -7.38
N GLU A 190 -0.83 -19.95 -6.82
CA GLU A 190 -1.81 -20.84 -7.48
C GLU A 190 -2.31 -20.24 -8.80
N THR A 191 -2.60 -18.95 -8.80
CA THR A 191 -3.01 -18.20 -9.98
C THR A 191 -1.90 -18.14 -11.01
N GLN A 192 -0.65 -17.90 -10.60
CA GLN A 192 0.52 -17.92 -11.48
C GLN A 192 0.71 -19.29 -12.15
N ASN A 193 0.51 -20.39 -11.40
CA ASN A 193 0.64 -21.74 -11.93
C ASN A 193 -0.44 -22.06 -12.97
N LYS A 194 -1.68 -21.61 -12.76
CA LYS A 194 -2.76 -21.73 -13.75
C LYS A 194 -2.45 -21.00 -15.06
N PHE A 195 -1.68 -19.92 -14.99
CA PHE A 195 -1.25 -19.18 -16.18
C PHE A 195 -0.06 -19.82 -16.90
N ARG A 196 0.68 -20.74 -16.26
CA ARG A 196 1.81 -21.46 -16.87
C ARG A 196 1.41 -22.77 -17.55
N MET A 197 0.23 -23.32 -17.22
CA MET A 197 -0.39 -24.47 -17.89
C MET A 197 -1.14 -24.02 -19.14
#